data_AF-A0A7S3V423-F1
#
_entry.id   AF-A0A7S3V423-F1
#
_cell.length_a   1.000
_cell.length_b   1.000
_cell.length_c   1.000
_cell.angle_alpha   90.00
_cell.angle_beta   90.00
_cell.angle_gamma   90.00
#
_symmetry.space_group_name_H-M   'P 1'
#
loop_
_entity.id
_entity.type
_entity.pdbx_description
1 polymer ?
#
loop_
_entity_poly.entity_id
_entity_poly.type
_entity_poly.pdbx_seq_one_letter_code
_entity_poly.pdbx_strand_id
1 'polypeptide(L)'
;MPKIKKKTSQGISFHRHFQPPTALQRKKAMGSFPCQSEAKISREKMLQRCQQQRRSSVQEEGLETQNKNDQECFINHGLALSDLDDERLFIPTARSETSFATPKPKDELDWLAQVPEEGQTYEDYISFLVSRRGRMKPIANAEGLDILLLPIIRSEAEPLKRKGNYSHHLQDWEGPSMEHLVQYTQVFFDRQVRVLPAAQLSVSQPEDVTSSAKKRKTQLRESNKPGAFASKSKFKLYLPQRDGALTAPVPIAGREDPTSDRIQLKVDSLLDELSSYRLSGKHDSHNNNNTKEFCIMAITMIDLFDGPSDLFCAGMAFGGDKVAVFSFKRYHPLIKMHPLYWHNYGYAKTFDGYSYYEDDDQDPKGLSSHPSKISKELAIEFLRRSSKLLTHELGHLYGFDHCIHNRCLMMGTGHLVEDFRAPSNLCGICLRKLQFRTGCDIVERYKKLSDAFRKMGFVKEEVWTLKQHKHLKRIR
;
A
#
# COMPACT_ATOMS: atom_id res chain seq x y z
N MET A 1 36.63 -36.25 -26.08
CA MET A 1 36.20 -35.00 -25.41
C MET A 1 36.58 -33.80 -26.27
N PRO A 2 35.64 -33.15 -26.98
CA PRO A 2 35.91 -31.86 -27.61
C PRO A 2 35.79 -30.75 -26.56
N LYS A 3 36.83 -29.92 -26.46
CA LYS A 3 36.88 -28.75 -25.59
C LYS A 3 35.86 -27.71 -26.07
N ILE A 4 34.77 -27.54 -25.33
CA ILE A 4 33.84 -26.43 -25.52
C ILE A 4 34.58 -25.14 -25.13
N LYS A 5 34.86 -24.29 -26.11
CA LYS A 5 35.36 -22.94 -25.89
C LYS A 5 34.33 -22.18 -25.04
N LYS A 6 34.73 -21.75 -23.84
CA LYS A 6 33.97 -20.77 -23.04
C LYS A 6 33.75 -19.53 -23.92
N LYS A 7 32.55 -19.36 -24.46
CA LYS A 7 32.08 -18.05 -24.90
C LYS A 7 32.08 -17.20 -23.63
N THR A 8 33.00 -16.25 -23.55
CA THR A 8 32.88 -15.12 -22.64
C THR A 8 31.52 -14.49 -22.92
N SER A 9 30.57 -14.67 -22.00
CA SER A 9 29.34 -13.89 -21.99
C SER A 9 29.78 -12.43 -21.92
N GLN A 10 29.62 -11.70 -23.02
CA GLN A 10 29.63 -10.25 -22.95
C GLN A 10 28.57 -9.88 -21.91
N GLY A 11 29.01 -9.37 -20.76
CA GLY A 11 28.11 -8.93 -19.70
C GLY A 11 27.17 -7.88 -20.28
N ILE A 12 25.92 -8.27 -20.50
CA ILE A 12 24.83 -7.34 -20.79
C ILE A 12 24.61 -6.58 -19.49
N SER A 13 25.26 -5.42 -19.35
CA SER A 13 24.98 -4.52 -18.25
C SER A 13 23.62 -3.89 -18.52
N PHE A 14 22.59 -4.40 -17.84
CA PHE A 14 21.19 -3.98 -17.98
C PHE A 14 20.97 -2.49 -17.63
N HIS A 15 21.93 -1.81 -17.00
CA HIS A 15 21.80 -0.40 -16.56
C HIS A 15 22.44 0.62 -17.51
N ARG A 16 22.98 0.22 -18.66
CA ARG A 16 23.68 1.17 -19.56
C ARG A 16 22.79 2.30 -20.06
N HIS A 17 21.47 2.12 -20.07
CA HIS A 17 20.52 3.08 -20.63
C HIS A 17 19.73 3.88 -19.58
N PHE A 18 19.73 3.47 -18.30
CA PHE A 18 19.04 4.24 -17.27
C PHE A 18 19.83 5.50 -16.93
N GLN A 19 19.20 6.65 -17.15
CA GLN A 19 19.68 7.95 -16.72
C GLN A 19 18.65 8.56 -15.77
N PRO A 20 19.02 8.88 -14.52
CA PRO A 20 18.08 9.48 -13.58
C PRO A 20 17.55 10.80 -14.17
N PRO A 21 16.25 11.10 -14.04
CA PRO A 21 15.66 12.29 -14.66
C PRO A 21 16.37 13.57 -14.23
N THR A 22 16.78 14.38 -15.22
CA THR A 22 17.41 15.69 -15.01
C THR A 22 16.46 16.67 -14.32
N ALA A 23 17.00 17.73 -13.71
CA ALA A 23 16.16 18.76 -13.09
C ALA A 23 15.12 19.35 -14.06
N LEU A 24 15.48 19.51 -15.34
CA LEU A 24 14.57 19.98 -16.38
C LEU A 24 13.46 18.97 -16.67
N GLN A 25 13.79 17.68 -16.81
CA GLN A 25 12.79 16.62 -17.02
C GLN A 25 11.83 16.53 -15.82
N ARG A 26 12.34 16.64 -14.58
CA ARG A 26 11.50 16.61 -13.39
C ARG A 26 10.59 17.83 -13.28
N LYS A 27 11.07 19.02 -13.67
CA LYS A 27 10.24 20.22 -13.76
C LYS A 27 9.13 20.03 -14.79
N LYS A 28 9.47 19.54 -15.99
CA LYS A 28 8.50 19.24 -17.04
C LYS A 28 7.45 18.21 -16.60
N ALA A 29 7.85 17.16 -15.88
CA ALA A 29 6.96 16.10 -15.42
C ALA A 29 5.94 16.54 -14.36
N MET A 30 6.18 17.66 -13.68
CA MET A 30 5.23 18.24 -12.72
C MET A 30 4.11 19.00 -13.43
N GLY A 31 4.42 19.60 -14.58
CA GLY A 31 3.42 20.05 -15.51
C GLY A 31 2.68 21.33 -15.15
N SER A 32 1.55 21.57 -15.82
CA SER A 32 0.57 22.63 -15.51
C SER A 32 -0.83 22.04 -15.34
N PHE A 33 -1.77 22.73 -14.68
CA PHE A 33 -3.16 22.23 -14.70
C PHE A 33 -3.75 22.36 -16.12
N PRO A 34 -4.55 21.37 -16.55
CA PRO A 34 -5.17 21.42 -17.86
C PRO A 34 -6.20 22.56 -17.96
N CYS A 35 -6.21 23.26 -19.10
CA CYS A 35 -7.21 24.29 -19.42
C CYS A 35 -8.53 23.71 -19.98
N GLN A 36 -8.60 22.40 -20.26
CA GLN A 36 -9.80 21.78 -20.82
C GLN A 36 -11.03 22.06 -19.96
N SER A 37 -12.10 22.54 -20.58
CA SER A 37 -13.33 22.99 -19.91
C SER A 37 -13.88 21.94 -18.94
N GLU A 38 -13.86 20.66 -19.30
CA GLU A 38 -14.34 19.56 -18.44
C GLU A 38 -13.46 19.32 -17.20
N ALA A 39 -12.13 19.28 -17.37
CA ALA A 39 -11.19 19.14 -16.27
C ALA A 39 -11.23 20.38 -15.34
N LYS A 40 -11.42 21.57 -15.92
CA LYS A 40 -11.59 22.83 -15.20
C LYS A 40 -12.89 22.83 -14.38
N ILE A 41 -14.01 22.39 -14.94
CA ILE A 41 -15.30 22.27 -14.22
C ILE A 41 -15.20 21.24 -13.09
N SER A 42 -14.60 20.07 -13.33
CA SER A 42 -14.38 19.05 -12.31
C SER A 42 -13.52 19.62 -11.16
N ARG A 43 -12.48 20.38 -11.48
CA ARG A 43 -11.61 21.05 -10.52
C ARG A 43 -12.35 22.12 -9.72
N GLU A 44 -13.10 22.99 -10.39
CA GLU A 44 -13.86 24.07 -9.72
C GLU A 44 -14.90 23.51 -8.75
N LYS A 45 -15.62 22.46 -9.13
CA LYS A 45 -16.56 21.76 -8.24
C LYS A 45 -15.86 21.18 -7.01
N MET A 46 -14.71 20.53 -7.20
CA MET A 46 -13.92 19.98 -6.10
C MET A 46 -13.47 21.09 -5.11
N LEU A 47 -13.02 22.24 -5.61
CA LEU A 47 -12.52 23.33 -4.77
C LEU A 47 -13.61 24.03 -3.97
N GLN A 48 -14.79 24.23 -4.56
CA GLN A 48 -15.95 24.77 -3.85
C GLN A 48 -16.31 23.91 -2.62
N ARG A 49 -16.16 22.59 -2.72
CA ARG A 49 -16.44 21.65 -1.62
C ARG A 49 -15.42 21.74 -0.49
N CYS A 50 -14.14 21.84 -0.82
CA CYS A 50 -13.10 22.05 0.20
C CYS A 50 -13.30 23.35 0.98
N GLN A 51 -13.76 24.41 0.31
CA GLN A 51 -14.12 25.67 0.98
C GLN A 51 -15.33 25.50 1.92
N GLN A 52 -16.31 24.67 1.57
CA GLN A 52 -17.47 24.37 2.43
C GLN A 52 -17.06 23.57 3.68
N GLN A 53 -16.20 22.57 3.54
CA GLN A 53 -15.72 21.75 4.68
C GLN A 53 -14.88 22.52 5.70
N ARG A 54 -14.14 23.55 5.26
CA ARG A 54 -13.44 24.46 6.20
C ARG A 54 -14.40 25.30 7.03
N ARG A 55 -15.58 25.62 6.51
CA ARG A 55 -16.57 26.39 7.26
C ARG A 55 -17.28 25.54 8.32
N SER A 56 -17.51 24.24 8.04
CA SER A 56 -18.14 23.33 9.00
C SER A 56 -17.21 22.88 10.13
N SER A 57 -15.92 22.66 9.84
CA SER A 57 -14.92 22.32 10.88
C SER A 57 -14.64 23.45 11.87
N VAL A 58 -14.80 24.72 11.45
CA VAL A 58 -14.73 25.89 12.35
C VAL A 58 -15.99 26.04 13.21
N GLN A 59 -17.13 25.45 12.81
CA GLN A 59 -18.37 25.50 13.58
C GLN A 59 -18.47 24.40 14.65
N GLU A 60 -17.75 23.29 14.52
CA GLU A 60 -17.74 22.20 15.54
C GLU A 60 -16.75 22.43 16.69
N GLU A 61 -15.77 23.33 16.57
CA GLU A 61 -14.88 23.73 17.68
C GLU A 61 -15.39 24.94 18.48
N GLY A 62 -16.71 25.12 18.52
CA GLY A 62 -17.37 26.21 19.25
C GLY A 62 -18.19 25.75 20.45
N LEU A 63 -17.55 25.39 21.56
CA LEU A 63 -18.10 25.65 22.91
C LEU A 63 -17.01 25.72 23.99
N GLU A 64 -16.78 26.95 24.44
CA GLU A 64 -16.29 27.42 25.75
C GLU A 64 -14.90 27.01 26.29
N THR A 65 -13.95 27.94 26.24
CA THR A 65 -13.60 28.74 27.44
C THR A 65 -12.80 29.98 27.06
N GLN A 66 -13.15 31.10 27.69
CA GLN A 66 -12.62 32.43 27.44
C GLN A 66 -11.15 32.55 27.87
N ASN A 67 -10.31 33.09 26.99
CA ASN A 67 -9.26 34.01 27.41
C ASN A 67 -9.07 35.07 26.32
N LYS A 68 -9.49 36.30 26.65
CA LYS A 68 -9.29 37.50 25.83
C LYS A 68 -7.84 37.91 25.95
N ASN A 69 -7.00 37.61 24.96
CA ASN A 69 -5.83 38.42 24.58
C ASN A 69 -5.04 37.92 23.35
N ASP A 70 -5.66 37.22 22.40
CA ASP A 70 -5.05 36.91 21.10
C ASP A 70 -5.96 37.39 19.94
N GLN A 71 -6.14 38.71 19.85
CA GLN A 71 -6.63 39.34 18.62
C GLN A 71 -5.44 39.48 17.65
N GLU A 72 -5.18 38.44 16.86
CA GLU A 72 -4.59 38.48 15.49
C GLU A 72 -4.14 37.08 15.04
N CYS A 73 -5.06 36.20 14.64
CA CYS A 73 -4.76 35.13 13.68
C CYS A 73 -6.02 34.44 13.12
N PHE A 74 -7.02 35.18 12.66
CA PHE A 74 -8.02 34.60 11.76
C PHE A 74 -7.59 34.86 10.32
N ILE A 75 -6.62 34.06 9.85
CA ILE A 75 -6.20 34.11 8.45
C ILE A 75 -7.32 33.55 7.58
N ASN A 76 -7.99 34.49 6.93
CA ASN A 76 -9.10 34.32 6.03
C ASN A 76 -8.58 33.98 4.62
N HIS A 77 -7.98 32.81 4.40
CA HIS A 77 -7.46 32.41 3.08
C HIS A 77 -7.94 31.02 2.66
N GLY A 78 -9.18 30.95 2.15
CA GLY A 78 -9.54 29.89 1.21
C GLY A 78 -8.65 30.02 -0.03
N LEU A 79 -8.06 28.92 -0.48
CA LEU A 79 -7.21 28.90 -1.68
C LEU A 79 -7.95 29.54 -2.86
N ALA A 80 -7.32 30.51 -3.52
CA ALA A 80 -7.77 30.97 -4.82
C ALA A 80 -7.41 29.92 -5.88
N LEU A 81 -8.22 29.83 -6.94
CA LEU A 81 -7.97 28.92 -8.08
C LEU A 81 -6.58 29.13 -8.71
N SER A 82 -6.04 30.35 -8.64
CA SER A 82 -4.70 30.72 -9.11
C SER A 82 -3.56 30.12 -8.29
N ASP A 83 -3.77 29.90 -6.99
CA ASP A 83 -2.75 29.37 -6.09
C ASP A 83 -2.44 27.90 -6.39
N LEU A 84 -3.31 27.23 -7.14
CA LEU A 84 -3.12 25.84 -7.53
C LEU A 84 -2.23 25.71 -8.77
N ASP A 85 -1.97 26.79 -9.50
CA ASP A 85 -1.05 26.74 -10.64
C ASP A 85 0.39 27.12 -10.24
N ASP A 86 0.62 27.55 -9.00
CA ASP A 86 1.95 27.94 -8.51
C ASP A 86 2.81 26.74 -8.11
N GLU A 87 3.70 26.29 -9.00
CA GLU A 87 4.67 25.21 -8.78
C GLU A 87 5.41 25.29 -7.42
N ARG A 88 5.61 26.49 -6.86
CA ARG A 88 6.28 26.68 -5.55
C ARG A 88 5.49 26.11 -4.39
N LEU A 89 4.16 26.02 -4.51
CA LEU A 89 3.27 25.44 -3.48
C LEU A 89 3.21 23.92 -3.52
N PHE A 90 3.73 23.28 -4.58
CA PHE A 90 3.67 21.84 -4.80
C PHE A 90 5.01 21.15 -4.65
N ILE A 91 6.11 21.90 -4.82
CA ILE A 91 7.46 21.38 -4.67
C ILE A 91 7.77 21.33 -3.17
N PRO A 92 7.90 20.13 -2.57
CA PRO A 92 8.46 20.03 -1.23
C PRO A 92 9.84 20.69 -1.27
N THR A 93 10.12 21.58 -0.30
CA THR A 93 11.27 22.48 -0.17
C THR A 93 12.46 22.15 -1.06
N ALA A 94 13.07 23.13 -1.75
CA ALA A 94 14.36 22.91 -2.40
C ALA A 94 15.34 22.22 -1.41
N ARG A 95 15.87 21.04 -1.78
CA ARG A 95 16.65 20.12 -0.93
C ARG A 95 15.86 19.20 0.03
N SER A 96 14.56 18.98 -0.20
CA SER A 96 13.81 17.86 0.41
C SER A 96 14.33 16.53 -0.13
N GLU A 97 14.34 15.48 0.71
CA GLU A 97 14.68 14.12 0.27
C GLU A 97 13.85 13.68 -0.94
N THR A 98 12.60 14.14 -1.04
CA THR A 98 11.66 13.82 -2.13
C THR A 98 11.83 14.68 -3.38
N SER A 99 12.77 15.63 -3.38
CA SER A 99 13.04 16.54 -4.51
C SER A 99 14.28 16.12 -5.32
N PHE A 100 14.99 15.10 -4.84
CA PHE A 100 16.08 14.47 -5.56
C PHE A 100 15.55 13.42 -6.53
N ALA A 101 16.26 13.24 -7.65
CA ALA A 101 15.97 12.18 -8.58
C ALA A 101 16.02 10.80 -7.89
N THR A 102 15.23 9.88 -8.42
CA THR A 102 15.37 8.46 -8.08
C THR A 102 16.82 8.02 -8.29
N PRO A 103 17.46 7.35 -7.30
CA PRO A 103 18.85 6.91 -7.43
C PRO A 103 19.05 5.97 -8.63
N LYS A 104 20.29 5.85 -9.07
CA LYS A 104 20.70 4.84 -10.07
C LYS A 104 20.81 3.46 -9.38
N PRO A 105 20.48 2.34 -10.05
CA PRO A 105 20.79 1.02 -9.49
C PRO A 105 22.29 0.85 -9.20
N LYS A 106 22.60 0.14 -8.12
CA LYS A 106 23.97 -0.19 -7.72
C LYS A 106 24.51 -1.44 -8.42
N ASP A 107 23.66 -2.43 -8.67
CA ASP A 107 24.01 -3.71 -9.31
C ASP A 107 22.79 -4.34 -10.02
N GLU A 108 22.97 -5.52 -10.63
CA GLU A 108 21.96 -6.20 -11.44
C GLU A 108 20.75 -6.73 -10.65
N LEU A 109 20.85 -6.81 -9.32
CA LEU A 109 19.81 -7.31 -8.41
C LEU A 109 19.07 -6.18 -7.67
N ASP A 110 19.62 -4.95 -7.66
CA ASP A 110 19.01 -3.72 -7.13
C ASP A 110 17.97 -3.18 -8.12
N TRP A 111 16.67 -3.50 -7.98
CA TRP A 111 15.51 -3.24 -8.87
C TRP A 111 15.44 -1.91 -9.61
N LEU A 112 16.12 -0.86 -9.13
CA LEU A 112 16.48 0.23 -10.06
C LEU A 112 17.10 -0.32 -11.39
N ALA A 113 17.53 -1.59 -11.37
CA ALA A 113 18.11 -2.48 -12.35
C ALA A 113 17.19 -3.08 -13.41
N GLN A 114 15.87 -3.12 -13.21
CA GLN A 114 14.94 -3.74 -14.16
C GLN A 114 13.94 -2.77 -14.79
N VAL A 115 14.22 -1.45 -14.83
CA VAL A 115 13.27 -0.48 -15.37
C VAL A 115 13.41 -0.33 -16.90
N PRO A 116 12.35 -0.69 -17.65
CA PRO A 116 11.90 0.13 -18.77
C PRO A 116 10.48 0.64 -18.51
N GLU A 117 10.14 1.00 -17.27
CA GLU A 117 8.93 1.79 -17.01
C GLU A 117 9.18 3.25 -17.38
N GLU A 118 8.29 3.84 -18.18
CA GLU A 118 8.39 5.25 -18.60
C GLU A 118 8.06 6.23 -17.46
N GLY A 119 7.49 5.72 -16.36
CA GLY A 119 6.86 6.52 -15.32
C GLY A 119 5.60 7.20 -15.83
N GLN A 120 5.08 8.13 -15.03
CA GLN A 120 3.87 8.87 -15.37
C GLN A 120 4.05 10.33 -14.94
N THR A 121 4.07 11.24 -15.90
CA THR A 121 4.06 12.68 -15.62
C THR A 121 2.69 13.11 -15.11
N TYR A 122 2.55 14.37 -14.66
CA TYR A 122 1.24 14.91 -14.31
C TYR A 122 0.34 15.03 -15.55
N GLU A 123 0.87 15.46 -16.69
CA GLU A 123 0.16 15.51 -17.97
C GLU A 123 -0.34 14.13 -18.40
N ASP A 124 0.53 13.10 -18.34
CA ASP A 124 0.14 11.72 -18.70
C ASP A 124 -0.99 11.24 -17.80
N TYR A 125 -0.90 11.52 -16.50
CA TYR A 125 -1.93 11.16 -15.53
C TYR A 125 -3.28 11.82 -15.86
N ILE A 126 -3.28 13.11 -16.17
CA ILE A 126 -4.50 13.82 -16.57
C ILE A 126 -5.05 13.24 -17.87
N SER A 127 -4.20 13.06 -18.88
CA SER A 127 -4.56 12.47 -20.18
C SER A 127 -5.20 11.09 -20.00
N PHE A 128 -4.60 10.23 -19.18
CA PHE A 128 -5.12 8.92 -18.83
C PHE A 128 -6.54 9.01 -18.24
N LEU A 129 -6.76 9.91 -17.27
CA LEU A 129 -8.06 10.08 -16.63
C LEU A 129 -9.13 10.64 -17.58
N VAL A 130 -8.81 11.64 -18.40
CA VAL A 130 -9.80 12.30 -19.28
C VAL A 130 -10.06 11.53 -20.58
N SER A 131 -9.21 10.56 -20.93
CA SER A 131 -9.40 9.76 -22.13
C SER A 131 -10.68 8.91 -22.06
N ARG A 132 -11.46 8.86 -23.15
CA ARG A 132 -12.67 8.00 -23.27
C ARG A 132 -12.37 6.49 -23.11
N ARG A 133 -11.10 6.09 -23.21
CA ARG A 133 -10.59 4.71 -23.04
C ARG A 133 -9.96 4.46 -21.68
N GLY A 134 -9.83 5.47 -20.82
CA GLY A 134 -9.29 5.29 -19.47
C GLY A 134 -10.15 4.31 -18.69
N ARG A 135 -9.54 3.22 -18.19
CA ARG A 135 -10.20 2.27 -17.27
C ARG A 135 -10.64 2.94 -15.95
N MET A 136 -10.21 4.16 -15.69
CA MET A 136 -10.62 4.98 -14.55
C MET A 136 -11.23 6.28 -15.06
N LYS A 137 -12.56 6.38 -15.08
CA LYS A 137 -13.23 7.66 -15.36
C LYS A 137 -12.81 8.70 -14.31
N PRO A 138 -12.66 9.99 -14.67
CA PRO A 138 -12.41 11.04 -13.69
C PRO A 138 -13.59 11.04 -12.72
N ILE A 139 -13.34 10.65 -11.47
CA ILE A 139 -14.33 10.81 -10.42
C ILE A 139 -14.31 12.29 -10.06
N ALA A 140 -15.07 13.08 -10.80
CA ALA A 140 -15.20 14.52 -10.59
C ALA A 140 -15.89 14.88 -9.26
N ASN A 141 -16.38 13.89 -8.50
CA ASN A 141 -17.05 14.06 -7.23
C ASN A 141 -16.73 12.87 -6.31
N ALA A 142 -15.76 13.03 -5.41
CA ALA A 142 -15.36 12.03 -4.42
C ALA A 142 -15.86 12.36 -3.00
N GLU A 143 -16.93 13.15 -2.89
CA GLU A 143 -17.63 13.29 -1.61
C GLU A 143 -18.32 11.98 -1.23
N GLY A 144 -18.17 11.61 0.03
CA GLY A 144 -18.75 10.39 0.60
C GLY A 144 -18.12 9.11 0.06
N LEU A 145 -16.93 9.15 -0.56
CA LEU A 145 -16.23 7.95 -1.05
C LEU A 145 -15.30 7.35 0.00
N ASP A 146 -15.79 6.32 0.68
CA ASP A 146 -15.07 5.67 1.78
C ASP A 146 -14.02 4.67 1.27
N ILE A 147 -12.86 4.64 1.92
CA ILE A 147 -11.90 3.54 1.77
C ILE A 147 -12.29 2.45 2.76
N LEU A 148 -12.58 1.26 2.27
CA LEU A 148 -12.92 0.12 3.12
C LEU A 148 -11.68 -0.78 3.28
N LEU A 149 -11.22 -0.96 4.52
CA LEU A 149 -10.22 -1.97 4.85
C LEU A 149 -10.91 -3.27 5.22
N LEU A 150 -10.55 -4.37 4.57
CA LEU A 150 -11.08 -5.71 4.84
C LEU A 150 -9.96 -6.60 5.39
N PRO A 151 -9.87 -6.81 6.70
CA PRO A 151 -8.90 -7.74 7.26
C PRO A 151 -9.23 -9.18 6.84
N ILE A 152 -8.24 -9.92 6.34
CA ILE A 152 -8.33 -11.36 6.08
C ILE A 152 -7.48 -12.08 7.13
N ILE A 153 -8.13 -12.84 7.98
CA ILE A 153 -7.53 -13.54 9.12
C ILE A 153 -7.64 -15.05 8.87
N ARG A 154 -6.57 -15.80 9.19
CA ARG A 154 -6.59 -17.26 9.13
C ARG A 154 -7.27 -17.80 10.39
N SER A 155 -8.29 -18.63 10.21
CA SER A 155 -8.94 -19.37 11.29
C SER A 155 -8.40 -20.81 11.34
N GLU A 156 -8.14 -21.31 12.55
CA GLU A 156 -7.71 -22.70 12.77
C GLU A 156 -8.84 -23.72 12.57
N ALA A 157 -10.10 -23.27 12.65
CA ALA A 157 -11.29 -24.11 12.44
C ALA A 157 -12.21 -23.51 11.37
N GLU A 158 -12.98 -24.36 10.66
CA GLU A 158 -14.06 -23.85 9.81
C GLU A 158 -15.07 -23.07 10.67
N PRO A 159 -15.49 -21.86 10.24
CA PRO A 159 -16.47 -21.09 11.00
C PRO A 159 -17.76 -21.89 11.18
N LEU A 160 -18.04 -22.34 12.40
CA LEU A 160 -19.31 -22.99 12.72
C LEU A 160 -20.46 -22.02 12.39
N LYS A 161 -21.55 -22.52 11.78
CA LYS A 161 -22.82 -21.80 11.59
C LYS A 161 -23.45 -21.48 12.95
N ARG A 162 -22.87 -20.57 13.75
CA ARG A 162 -23.43 -20.12 15.03
C ARG A 162 -24.10 -18.77 14.81
N LYS A 163 -25.41 -18.70 15.07
CA LYS A 163 -26.15 -17.45 15.28
C LYS A 163 -25.65 -16.83 16.59
N GLY A 164 -24.65 -15.97 16.54
CA GLY A 164 -24.11 -15.26 17.71
C GLY A 164 -23.40 -13.99 17.29
N ASN A 165 -23.49 -12.94 18.11
CA ASN A 165 -22.93 -11.62 17.82
C ASN A 165 -21.43 -11.72 17.55
N TYR A 166 -21.04 -11.44 16.30
CA TYR A 166 -19.65 -11.54 15.81
C TYR A 166 -18.73 -10.42 16.30
N SER A 167 -18.98 -9.79 17.46
CA SER A 167 -18.27 -8.60 17.96
C SER A 167 -16.79 -8.81 18.37
N HIS A 168 -16.14 -9.88 17.91
CA HIS A 168 -14.71 -10.19 18.12
C HIS A 168 -13.90 -10.06 16.81
N HIS A 169 -14.25 -9.10 15.96
CA HIS A 169 -13.81 -9.02 14.56
C HIS A 169 -12.30 -8.85 14.28
N LEU A 170 -11.46 -8.56 15.29
CA LEU A 170 -10.00 -8.35 15.11
C LEU A 170 -9.13 -8.96 16.23
N GLN A 171 -9.68 -9.81 17.10
CA GLN A 171 -8.92 -10.33 18.24
C GLN A 171 -7.67 -11.12 17.81
N ASP A 172 -7.77 -11.80 16.68
CA ASP A 172 -6.69 -12.61 16.10
C ASP A 172 -5.83 -11.83 15.10
N TRP A 173 -5.97 -10.50 15.04
CA TRP A 173 -5.13 -9.66 14.19
C TRP A 173 -3.73 -9.50 14.81
N GLU A 174 -2.76 -10.19 14.21
CA GLU A 174 -1.35 -10.15 14.64
C GLU A 174 -0.52 -9.07 13.93
N GLY A 175 -1.17 -8.23 13.12
CA GLY A 175 -0.49 -7.20 12.33
C GLY A 175 -0.24 -5.89 13.09
N PRO A 176 0.15 -4.83 12.37
CA PRO A 176 0.29 -3.50 12.95
C PRO A 176 -1.03 -2.95 13.50
N SER A 177 -0.96 -1.95 14.37
CA SER A 177 -2.16 -1.32 14.96
C SER A 177 -3.15 -0.84 13.87
N MET A 178 -4.34 -1.46 13.85
CA MET A 178 -5.40 -1.13 12.90
C MET A 178 -5.86 0.32 13.04
N GLU A 179 -5.98 0.81 14.27
CA GLU A 179 -6.35 2.19 14.56
C GLU A 179 -5.38 3.19 13.91
N HIS A 180 -4.08 2.95 14.05
CA HIS A 180 -3.08 3.82 13.43
C HIS A 180 -3.03 3.68 11.90
N LEU A 181 -3.26 2.48 11.34
CA LEU A 181 -3.37 2.31 9.88
C LEU A 181 -4.55 3.10 9.31
N VAL A 182 -5.71 3.05 9.98
CA VAL A 182 -6.90 3.84 9.65
C VAL A 182 -6.56 5.33 9.73
N GLN A 183 -6.05 5.80 10.86
CA GLN A 183 -5.74 7.21 11.09
C GLN A 183 -4.75 7.75 10.04
N TYR A 184 -3.67 7.02 9.76
CA TYR A 184 -2.67 7.43 8.78
C TYR A 184 -3.28 7.52 7.38
N THR A 185 -4.04 6.50 6.97
CA THR A 185 -4.68 6.45 5.65
C THR A 185 -5.69 7.57 5.46
N GLN A 186 -6.48 7.86 6.50
CA GLN A 186 -7.47 8.94 6.47
C GLN A 186 -6.80 10.29 6.20
N VAL A 187 -5.73 10.58 6.95
CA VAL A 187 -4.99 11.83 6.81
C VAL A 187 -4.23 11.88 5.48
N PHE A 188 -3.66 10.76 5.03
CA PHE A 188 -2.83 10.72 3.83
C PHE A 188 -3.64 11.04 2.57
N PHE A 189 -4.83 10.46 2.44
CA PHE A 189 -5.72 10.61 1.29
C PHE A 189 -6.84 11.64 1.48
N ASP A 190 -6.97 12.22 2.68
CA ASP A 190 -8.07 13.14 3.04
C ASP A 190 -9.44 12.49 2.81
N ARG A 191 -9.61 11.24 3.26
CA ARG A 191 -10.81 10.41 3.05
C ARG A 191 -11.18 9.65 4.31
N GLN A 192 -12.46 9.34 4.47
CA GLN A 192 -12.89 8.43 5.53
C GLN A 192 -12.40 7.01 5.22
N VAL A 193 -11.95 6.31 6.26
CA VAL A 193 -11.51 4.92 6.18
C VAL A 193 -12.33 4.15 7.20
N ARG A 194 -12.96 3.07 6.76
CA ARG A 194 -13.73 2.16 7.63
C ARG A 194 -13.12 0.78 7.59
N VAL A 195 -13.10 0.10 8.72
CA VAL A 195 -12.68 -1.30 8.81
C VAL A 195 -13.94 -2.15 8.76
N LEU A 196 -14.03 -3.01 7.75
CA LEU A 196 -15.07 -4.02 7.65
C LEU A 196 -14.78 -5.13 8.68
N PRO A 197 -15.81 -5.90 9.09
CA PRO A 197 -15.59 -7.15 9.81
C PRO A 197 -14.52 -8.01 9.12
N ALA A 198 -13.72 -8.77 9.87
CA ALA A 198 -12.70 -9.61 9.24
C ALA A 198 -13.32 -10.74 8.41
N ALA A 199 -12.83 -10.92 7.20
CA ALA A 199 -13.00 -12.15 6.45
C ALA A 199 -12.15 -13.27 7.07
N GLN A 200 -12.67 -14.50 7.02
CA GLN A 200 -12.04 -15.67 7.62
C GLN A 200 -11.52 -16.59 6.54
N LEU A 201 -10.25 -16.99 6.62
CA LEU A 201 -9.65 -18.00 5.76
C LEU A 201 -9.54 -19.32 6.53
N SER A 202 -10.20 -20.36 6.04
CA SER A 202 -10.00 -21.74 6.50
C SER A 202 -9.14 -22.51 5.52
N VAL A 203 -8.27 -23.36 6.03
CA VAL A 203 -7.43 -24.26 5.24
C VAL A 203 -7.76 -25.69 5.62
N SER A 204 -8.33 -26.46 4.69
CA SER A 204 -8.66 -27.87 4.91
C SER A 204 -7.37 -28.67 5.16
N GLN A 205 -7.37 -29.53 6.18
CA GLN A 205 -6.27 -30.47 6.40
C GLN A 205 -6.16 -31.44 5.21
N PRO A 206 -4.94 -31.91 4.88
CA PRO A 206 -4.80 -32.99 3.90
C PRO A 206 -5.61 -34.20 4.37
N GLU A 207 -6.50 -34.71 3.51
CA GLU A 207 -7.10 -36.02 3.74
C GLU A 207 -5.95 -37.03 3.92
N ASP A 208 -6.07 -37.94 4.90
CA ASP A 208 -5.13 -39.03 5.13
C ASP A 208 -5.13 -39.97 3.92
N VAL A 209 -4.45 -39.57 2.85
CA VAL A 209 -4.20 -40.44 1.72
C VAL A 209 -3.10 -41.39 2.17
N THR A 210 -3.53 -42.57 2.63
CA THR A 210 -2.70 -43.78 2.80
C THR A 210 -1.93 -44.03 1.50
N SER A 211 -0.79 -43.37 1.32
CA SER A 211 0.01 -43.47 0.12
C SER A 211 1.47 -43.69 0.50
N SER A 212 1.96 -44.81 -0.02
CA SER A 212 3.22 -45.47 0.27
C SER A 212 4.41 -44.51 0.23
N ALA A 213 5.42 -44.74 1.08
CA ALA A 213 6.62 -43.92 1.26
C ALA A 213 7.37 -43.50 -0.04
N LYS A 214 7.14 -44.19 -1.16
CA LYS A 214 7.63 -43.78 -2.50
C LYS A 214 6.98 -42.50 -3.05
N LYS A 215 5.70 -42.23 -2.78
CA LYS A 215 5.00 -41.01 -3.26
C LYS A 215 5.47 -39.75 -2.52
N ARG A 216 5.73 -39.87 -1.21
CA ARG A 216 6.32 -38.79 -0.38
C ARG A 216 7.69 -38.33 -0.89
N LYS A 217 8.56 -39.25 -1.35
CA LYS A 217 9.90 -38.91 -1.85
C LYS A 217 9.88 -38.16 -3.19
N THR A 218 8.88 -38.40 -4.04
CA THR A 218 8.73 -37.71 -5.34
C THR A 218 8.08 -36.34 -5.16
N GLN A 219 7.07 -36.21 -4.28
CA GLN A 219 6.48 -34.92 -3.90
C GLN A 219 7.49 -33.98 -3.23
N LEU A 220 8.36 -34.49 -2.34
CA LEU A 220 9.43 -33.68 -1.75
C LEU A 220 10.43 -33.14 -2.80
N ARG A 221 10.67 -33.90 -3.88
CA ARG A 221 11.57 -33.51 -4.97
C ARG A 221 10.93 -32.50 -5.94
N GLU A 222 9.60 -32.46 -6.01
CA GLU A 222 8.86 -31.48 -6.82
C GLU A 222 8.49 -30.21 -6.04
N SER A 223 8.25 -30.30 -4.72
CA SER A 223 8.01 -29.13 -3.84
C SER A 223 9.25 -28.27 -3.64
N ASN A 224 10.45 -28.84 -3.82
CA ASN A 224 11.73 -28.13 -3.78
C ASN A 224 12.09 -27.43 -5.09
N LYS A 225 11.23 -27.51 -6.13
CA LYS A 225 11.37 -26.67 -7.31
C LYS A 225 10.70 -25.31 -7.04
N PRO A 226 11.36 -24.17 -7.35
CA PRO A 226 10.68 -22.89 -7.43
C PRO A 226 9.46 -23.04 -8.35
N GLY A 227 8.24 -22.72 -7.87
CA GLY A 227 7.02 -22.92 -8.66
C GLY A 227 6.00 -23.95 -8.18
N ALA A 228 5.84 -24.19 -6.87
CA ALA A 228 4.76 -25.05 -6.37
C ALA A 228 3.38 -24.60 -6.93
N PHE A 229 2.65 -25.55 -7.53
CA PHE A 229 1.38 -25.28 -8.20
C PHE A 229 0.29 -24.86 -7.20
N ALA A 230 -0.46 -23.81 -7.54
CA ALA A 230 -1.56 -23.32 -6.71
C ALA A 230 -2.75 -24.29 -6.73
N SER A 231 -3.25 -24.66 -5.56
CA SER A 231 -4.50 -25.42 -5.39
C SER A 231 -5.65 -24.48 -5.00
N LYS A 232 -6.83 -24.65 -5.61
CA LYS A 232 -8.05 -23.92 -5.24
C LYS A 232 -8.95 -24.67 -4.25
N SER A 233 -8.74 -25.98 -4.04
CA SER A 233 -9.69 -26.80 -3.27
C SER A 233 -9.50 -26.72 -1.75
N LYS A 234 -8.32 -26.29 -1.29
CA LYS A 234 -7.96 -26.31 0.15
C LYS A 234 -8.27 -25.02 0.89
N PHE A 235 -8.16 -23.87 0.22
CA PHE A 235 -8.28 -22.57 0.86
C PHE A 235 -9.68 -22.04 0.63
N LYS A 236 -10.43 -21.86 1.72
CA LYS A 236 -11.82 -21.38 1.69
C LYS A 236 -11.89 -20.04 2.39
N LEU A 237 -12.27 -19.00 1.65
CA LEU A 237 -12.47 -17.66 2.18
C LEU A 237 -13.95 -17.44 2.48
N TYR A 238 -14.23 -16.91 3.65
CA TYR A 238 -15.55 -16.53 4.11
C TYR A 238 -15.58 -15.01 4.26
N LEU A 239 -16.38 -14.35 3.43
CA LEU A 239 -16.49 -12.89 3.43
C LEU A 239 -17.61 -12.46 4.39
N PRO A 240 -17.48 -11.30 5.05
CA PRO A 240 -18.52 -10.82 5.95
C PRO A 240 -19.71 -10.24 5.19
N GLN A 241 -20.88 -10.24 5.83
CA GLN A 241 -22.11 -9.62 5.34
C GLN A 241 -22.52 -8.46 6.27
N ARG A 242 -23.53 -7.69 5.85
CA ARG A 242 -24.03 -6.49 6.56
C ARG A 242 -24.42 -6.75 8.01
N ASP A 243 -24.96 -7.93 8.29
CA ASP A 243 -25.42 -8.38 9.61
C ASP A 243 -24.29 -9.04 10.44
N GLY A 244 -23.06 -9.01 9.94
CA GLY A 244 -21.89 -9.67 10.53
C GLY A 244 -21.82 -11.17 10.23
N ALA A 245 -22.80 -11.77 9.55
CA ALA A 245 -22.73 -13.17 9.16
C ALA A 245 -21.69 -13.39 8.05
N LEU A 246 -21.15 -14.60 7.96
CA LEU A 246 -20.22 -14.95 6.89
C LEU A 246 -20.97 -15.50 5.66
N THR A 247 -20.44 -15.26 4.46
CA THR A 247 -20.94 -15.85 3.22
C THR A 247 -20.69 -17.37 3.19
N ALA A 248 -21.27 -18.05 2.20
CA ALA A 248 -20.75 -19.35 1.80
C ALA A 248 -19.25 -19.26 1.44
N PRO A 249 -18.45 -20.31 1.67
CA PRO A 249 -17.03 -20.29 1.37
C PRO A 249 -16.78 -20.16 -0.13
N VAL A 250 -15.85 -19.27 -0.49
CA VAL A 250 -15.32 -19.16 -1.86
C VAL A 250 -13.92 -19.80 -1.93
N PRO A 251 -13.63 -20.62 -2.95
CA PRO A 251 -12.32 -21.24 -3.11
C PRO A 251 -11.27 -20.22 -3.55
N ILE A 252 -10.17 -20.12 -2.83
CA ILE A 252 -9.02 -19.27 -3.18
C ILE A 252 -7.86 -20.14 -3.62
N ALA A 253 -7.15 -19.72 -4.67
CA ALA A 253 -5.91 -20.38 -5.06
C ALA A 253 -4.79 -20.06 -4.05
N GLY A 254 -4.06 -21.08 -3.63
CA GLY A 254 -2.90 -20.92 -2.75
C GLY A 254 -1.92 -22.08 -2.84
N ARG A 255 -0.77 -21.93 -2.19
CA ARG A 255 0.25 -22.98 -2.02
C ARG A 255 0.62 -23.11 -0.54
N GLU A 256 1.03 -24.29 -0.14
CA GLU A 256 1.45 -24.60 1.23
C GLU A 256 2.81 -25.30 1.19
N ASP A 257 3.58 -25.14 2.25
CA ASP A 257 4.80 -25.90 2.46
C ASP A 257 4.45 -27.26 3.07
N PRO A 258 4.79 -28.41 2.44
CA PRO A 258 4.51 -29.73 3.00
C PRO A 258 5.21 -30.03 4.33
N THR A 259 6.21 -29.22 4.69
CA THR A 259 7.06 -29.44 5.87
C THR A 259 6.75 -28.48 7.03
N SER A 260 5.86 -27.51 6.83
CA SER A 260 5.48 -26.53 7.86
C SER A 260 4.01 -26.12 7.73
N ASP A 261 3.56 -25.20 8.58
CA ASP A 261 2.22 -24.62 8.56
C ASP A 261 2.09 -23.43 7.60
N ARG A 262 3.16 -23.12 6.85
CA ARG A 262 3.28 -21.92 6.02
C ARG A 262 2.47 -22.06 4.75
N ILE A 263 1.73 -21.00 4.44
CA ILE A 263 0.89 -20.90 3.26
C ILE A 263 1.16 -19.58 2.54
N GLN A 264 0.83 -19.56 1.26
CA GLN A 264 0.81 -18.38 0.42
C GLN A 264 -0.45 -18.38 -0.44
N LEU A 265 -1.14 -17.24 -0.54
CA LEU A 265 -2.33 -17.09 -1.38
C LEU A 265 -1.99 -16.38 -2.68
N LYS A 266 -2.65 -16.79 -3.77
CA LYS A 266 -2.46 -16.17 -5.07
C LYS A 266 -3.25 -14.86 -5.15
N VAL A 267 -2.59 -13.76 -5.50
CA VAL A 267 -3.20 -12.42 -5.51
C VAL A 267 -4.39 -12.30 -6.46
N ASP A 268 -4.29 -12.80 -7.70
CA ASP A 268 -5.39 -12.73 -8.68
C ASP A 268 -6.67 -13.38 -8.17
N SER A 269 -6.53 -14.54 -7.51
CA SER A 269 -7.70 -15.28 -7.00
C SER A 269 -8.39 -14.54 -5.86
N LEU A 270 -7.67 -13.73 -5.08
CA LEU A 270 -8.26 -12.87 -4.06
C LEU A 270 -8.90 -11.64 -4.71
N LEU A 271 -8.23 -11.02 -5.69
CA LEU A 271 -8.72 -9.82 -6.36
C LEU A 271 -10.01 -10.08 -7.13
N ASP A 272 -10.13 -11.21 -7.84
CA ASP A 272 -11.35 -11.62 -8.54
C ASP A 272 -12.56 -11.71 -7.57
N GLU A 273 -12.34 -12.32 -6.41
CA GLU A 273 -13.38 -12.46 -5.37
C GLU A 273 -13.70 -11.12 -4.71
N LEU A 274 -12.70 -10.27 -4.47
CA LEU A 274 -12.91 -8.93 -3.95
C LEU A 274 -13.70 -8.05 -4.93
N SER A 275 -13.41 -8.14 -6.23
CA SER A 275 -14.18 -7.46 -7.28
C SER A 275 -15.64 -7.88 -7.24
N SER A 276 -15.89 -9.19 -7.20
CA SER A 276 -17.24 -9.76 -7.11
C SER A 276 -17.96 -9.32 -5.82
N TYR A 277 -17.24 -9.33 -4.69
CA TYR A 277 -17.76 -8.91 -3.40
C TYR A 277 -18.13 -7.43 -3.35
N ARG A 278 -17.26 -6.56 -3.89
CA ARG A 278 -17.52 -5.12 -3.99
C ARG A 278 -18.77 -4.85 -4.84
N LEU A 279 -18.83 -5.44 -6.05
CA LEU A 279 -19.95 -5.27 -6.98
C LEU A 279 -21.28 -5.79 -6.41
N SER A 280 -21.24 -6.77 -5.51
CA SER A 280 -22.45 -7.30 -4.87
C SER A 280 -23.11 -6.35 -3.87
N GLY A 281 -22.39 -5.36 -3.33
CA GLY A 281 -22.89 -4.43 -2.31
C GLY A 281 -23.26 -5.08 -0.96
N LYS A 282 -22.96 -6.37 -0.76
CA LYS A 282 -23.33 -7.14 0.45
C LYS A 282 -22.59 -6.72 1.72
N HIS A 283 -21.64 -5.81 1.62
CA HIS A 283 -20.81 -5.35 2.72
C HIS A 283 -21.34 -4.07 3.40
N ASP A 284 -22.22 -3.32 2.74
CA ASP A 284 -22.60 -1.98 3.21
C ASP A 284 -23.97 -1.96 3.91
N SER A 285 -24.00 -1.64 5.21
CA SER A 285 -25.23 -1.69 6.04
C SER A 285 -26.06 -0.39 6.00
N HIS A 286 -25.55 0.69 5.41
CA HIS A 286 -26.26 1.98 5.43
C HIS A 286 -27.23 2.14 4.25
N ASN A 287 -28.52 1.96 4.54
CA ASN A 287 -29.63 2.37 3.67
C ASN A 287 -30.06 3.84 3.92
N ASN A 288 -29.29 4.60 4.71
CA ASN A 288 -29.56 6.00 5.05
C ASN A 288 -28.23 6.76 5.13
N ASN A 289 -28.12 7.83 4.33
CA ASN A 289 -27.02 8.79 4.14
C ASN A 289 -26.03 8.45 3.01
N ASN A 290 -26.23 9.08 1.85
CA ASN A 290 -25.32 9.65 0.83
C ASN A 290 -23.83 9.24 0.66
N THR A 291 -23.27 8.25 1.36
CA THR A 291 -21.89 7.77 1.25
C THR A 291 -21.83 6.56 0.32
N LYS A 292 -20.85 6.53 -0.59
CA LYS A 292 -20.54 5.47 -1.54
C LYS A 292 -19.15 4.91 -1.20
N GLU A 293 -18.83 3.67 -1.54
CA GLU A 293 -17.47 3.16 -1.34
C GLU A 293 -16.55 3.54 -2.52
N PHE A 294 -15.37 4.07 -2.20
CA PHE A 294 -14.30 4.28 -3.19
C PHE A 294 -13.74 2.94 -3.64
N CYS A 295 -13.30 2.13 -2.68
CA CYS A 295 -12.57 0.90 -2.89
C CYS A 295 -12.68 -0.05 -1.70
N ILE A 296 -12.42 -1.33 -1.94
CA ILE A 296 -12.16 -2.33 -0.89
C ILE A 296 -10.69 -2.75 -0.95
N MET A 297 -9.99 -2.61 0.17
CA MET A 297 -8.60 -2.99 0.34
C MET A 297 -8.50 -4.13 1.34
N ALA A 298 -8.20 -5.33 0.86
CA ALA A 298 -7.94 -6.45 1.72
C ALA A 298 -6.53 -6.38 2.33
N ILE A 299 -6.45 -6.59 3.64
CA ILE A 299 -5.20 -6.58 4.39
C ILE A 299 -5.01 -7.88 5.15
N THR A 300 -3.81 -8.43 5.16
CA THR A 300 -3.60 -9.73 5.79
C THR A 300 -2.19 -9.90 6.38
N MET A 301 -2.07 -10.85 7.29
CA MET A 301 -0.80 -11.40 7.78
C MET A 301 -0.44 -12.72 7.11
N ILE A 302 -1.20 -13.12 6.07
CA ILE A 302 -0.94 -14.30 5.25
C ILE A 302 -0.10 -13.88 4.05
N ASP A 303 0.92 -14.66 3.73
CA ASP A 303 1.84 -14.32 2.66
C ASP A 303 1.18 -14.46 1.27
N LEU A 304 1.63 -13.68 0.28
CA LEU A 304 1.01 -13.63 -1.05
C LEU A 304 2.03 -13.94 -2.15
N PHE A 305 1.54 -14.36 -3.33
CA PHE A 305 2.35 -14.53 -4.54
C PHE A 305 1.51 -14.26 -5.80
N ASP A 306 2.16 -13.92 -6.91
CA ASP A 306 1.51 -13.73 -8.20
C ASP A 306 1.86 -14.87 -9.18
N GLY A 307 3.12 -14.91 -9.60
CA GLY A 307 3.70 -15.93 -10.46
C GLY A 307 4.21 -17.16 -9.69
N PRO A 308 4.29 -18.33 -10.34
CA PRO A 308 4.81 -19.54 -9.70
C PRO A 308 6.26 -19.37 -9.21
N SER A 309 7.09 -18.68 -9.99
CA SER A 309 8.50 -18.40 -9.67
C SER A 309 8.69 -17.36 -8.56
N ASP A 310 7.66 -16.62 -8.19
CA ASP A 310 7.79 -15.52 -7.25
C ASP A 310 8.09 -16.06 -5.86
N LEU A 311 9.01 -15.41 -5.14
CA LEU A 311 9.19 -15.68 -3.73
C LEU A 311 7.99 -15.20 -2.93
N PHE A 312 7.54 -13.98 -3.20
CA PHE A 312 6.32 -13.41 -2.64
C PHE A 312 5.91 -12.19 -3.45
N CYS A 313 4.68 -11.76 -3.26
CA CYS A 313 4.15 -10.49 -3.70
C CYS A 313 3.74 -9.71 -2.44
N ALA A 314 4.15 -8.45 -2.28
CA ALA A 314 3.74 -7.66 -1.12
C ALA A 314 2.27 -7.24 -1.20
N GLY A 315 1.79 -6.99 -2.42
CA GLY A 315 0.45 -6.54 -2.71
C GLY A 315 0.20 -6.39 -4.20
N MET A 316 -1.08 -6.31 -4.56
CA MET A 316 -1.53 -6.12 -5.93
C MET A 316 -2.87 -5.39 -5.93
N ALA A 317 -3.12 -4.60 -6.98
CA ALA A 317 -4.33 -3.80 -7.12
C ALA A 317 -4.97 -3.94 -8.50
N PHE A 318 -6.28 -4.17 -8.54
CA PHE A 318 -7.10 -4.03 -9.74
C PHE A 318 -7.74 -2.64 -9.75
N GLY A 319 -6.99 -1.65 -10.25
CA GLY A 319 -7.39 -0.24 -10.22
C GLY A 319 -8.71 0.09 -10.94
N GLY A 320 -9.11 -0.71 -11.93
CA GLY A 320 -10.40 -0.61 -12.61
C GLY A 320 -11.58 -0.98 -11.70
N ASP A 321 -11.45 -2.08 -10.98
CA ASP A 321 -12.49 -2.62 -10.10
C ASP A 321 -12.48 -2.02 -8.70
N LYS A 322 -11.46 -1.18 -8.41
CA LYS A 322 -11.25 -0.52 -7.11
C LYS A 322 -11.11 -1.51 -5.97
N VAL A 323 -10.33 -2.55 -6.22
CA VAL A 323 -9.95 -3.52 -5.20
C VAL A 323 -8.45 -3.70 -5.16
N ALA A 324 -7.93 -3.95 -3.97
CA ALA A 324 -6.52 -4.27 -3.75
C ALA A 324 -6.39 -5.29 -2.62
N VAL A 325 -5.28 -6.04 -2.61
CA VAL A 325 -4.90 -6.93 -1.53
C VAL A 325 -3.41 -6.82 -1.25
N PHE A 326 -3.02 -6.76 0.02
CA PHE A 326 -1.61 -6.74 0.42
C PHE A 326 -1.40 -7.40 1.77
N SER A 327 -0.16 -7.85 1.97
CA SER A 327 0.27 -8.60 3.13
C SER A 327 1.36 -7.88 3.88
N PHE A 328 1.17 -7.76 5.20
CA PHE A 328 2.19 -7.25 6.10
C PHE A 328 3.11 -8.36 6.63
N LYS A 329 2.92 -9.62 6.23
CA LYS A 329 3.68 -10.78 6.75
C LYS A 329 5.19 -10.57 6.63
N ARG A 330 5.62 -10.09 5.47
CA ARG A 330 7.02 -9.85 5.09
C ARG A 330 7.59 -8.53 5.63
N TYR A 331 6.75 -7.70 6.26
CA TYR A 331 7.11 -6.35 6.71
C TYR A 331 7.53 -6.30 8.18
N HIS A 332 7.42 -7.43 8.89
CA HIS A 332 7.84 -7.54 10.27
C HIS A 332 9.34 -7.23 10.43
N PRO A 333 9.77 -6.31 11.32
CA PRO A 333 11.16 -5.83 11.39
C PRO A 333 12.21 -6.90 11.60
N LEU A 334 11.87 -7.93 12.38
CA LEU A 334 12.78 -9.04 12.71
C LEU A 334 12.81 -10.17 11.68
N ILE A 335 12.00 -10.10 10.61
CA ILE A 335 11.94 -11.20 9.64
C ILE A 335 13.26 -11.32 8.85
N LYS A 336 13.72 -12.56 8.71
CA LYS A 336 14.84 -12.97 7.87
C LYS A 336 14.34 -14.04 6.91
N MET A 337 14.65 -13.90 5.63
CA MET A 337 14.09 -14.74 4.57
C MET A 337 15.21 -15.35 3.72
N HIS A 338 14.99 -16.59 3.30
CA HIS A 338 15.84 -17.23 2.32
C HIS A 338 15.64 -16.56 0.94
N PRO A 339 16.72 -16.25 0.21
CA PRO A 339 16.63 -15.58 -1.09
C PRO A 339 16.05 -16.45 -2.20
N LEU A 340 15.99 -17.77 -2.01
CA LEU A 340 15.50 -18.72 -3.03
C LEU A 340 14.23 -19.50 -2.64
N TYR A 341 13.89 -19.57 -1.35
CA TYR A 341 12.81 -20.44 -0.87
C TYR A 341 11.79 -19.60 -0.12
N TRP A 342 10.63 -19.38 -0.75
CA TRP A 342 9.58 -18.54 -0.19
C TRP A 342 9.20 -18.97 1.24
N HIS A 343 9.02 -20.27 1.46
CA HIS A 343 8.56 -20.79 2.74
C HIS A 343 9.66 -20.77 3.78
N ASN A 344 10.92 -20.49 3.45
CA ASN A 344 12.02 -20.46 4.41
C ASN A 344 12.25 -19.03 4.91
N TYR A 345 11.72 -18.72 6.08
CA TYR A 345 11.98 -17.50 6.82
C TYR A 345 11.93 -17.76 8.33
N GLY A 346 12.44 -16.83 9.13
CA GLY A 346 12.37 -16.86 10.59
C GLY A 346 12.53 -15.47 11.18
N TYR A 347 12.59 -15.38 12.51
CA TYR A 347 12.69 -14.10 13.21
C TYR A 347 14.00 -14.00 13.99
N ALA A 348 14.79 -12.98 13.67
CA ALA A 348 16.02 -12.64 14.37
C ALA A 348 15.74 -12.11 15.78
N LYS A 349 16.69 -12.26 16.70
CA LYS A 349 16.57 -11.75 18.08
C LYS A 349 16.67 -10.23 18.14
N THR A 350 17.41 -9.62 17.21
CA THR A 350 17.71 -8.20 17.17
C THR A 350 17.47 -7.66 15.77
N PHE A 351 17.12 -6.37 15.69
CA PHE A 351 16.91 -5.67 14.43
C PHE A 351 18.23 -5.15 13.86
N ASP A 352 18.60 -5.61 12.67
CA ASP A 352 19.78 -5.15 11.93
C ASP A 352 19.43 -4.42 10.61
N GLY A 353 18.14 -4.28 10.30
CA GLY A 353 17.66 -3.57 9.12
C GLY A 353 17.72 -4.34 7.80
N TYR A 354 18.17 -5.59 7.80
CA TYR A 354 18.26 -6.42 6.59
C TYR A 354 17.30 -7.61 6.69
N SER A 355 16.66 -8.00 5.58
CA SER A 355 15.58 -9.02 5.61
C SER A 355 15.91 -10.33 4.92
N TYR A 356 17.14 -10.49 4.41
CA TYR A 356 17.59 -11.72 3.75
C TYR A 356 18.70 -12.41 4.54
N TYR A 357 18.91 -13.70 4.27
CA TYR A 357 20.08 -14.43 4.76
C TYR A 357 21.33 -13.89 4.06
N GLU A 358 22.45 -13.78 4.79
CA GLU A 358 23.70 -13.26 4.22
C GLU A 358 24.42 -14.30 3.36
N ASP A 359 24.24 -15.59 3.66
CA ASP A 359 24.78 -16.72 2.92
C ASP A 359 23.63 -17.52 2.27
N ASP A 360 23.63 -17.60 0.93
CA ASP A 360 22.59 -18.28 0.13
C ASP A 360 22.44 -19.78 0.44
N ASP A 361 23.42 -20.38 1.12
CA ASP A 361 23.53 -21.83 1.36
C ASP A 361 23.35 -22.24 2.84
N GLN A 362 23.14 -21.31 3.78
CA GLN A 362 23.00 -21.65 5.20
C GLN A 362 21.81 -20.96 5.88
N ASP A 363 20.97 -21.79 6.52
CA ASP A 363 19.95 -21.31 7.44
C ASP A 363 20.64 -20.60 8.63
N PRO A 364 20.31 -19.32 8.92
CA PRO A 364 20.95 -18.61 10.01
C PRO A 364 20.66 -19.30 11.34
N LYS A 365 21.72 -19.57 12.12
CA LYS A 365 21.57 -20.16 13.45
C LYS A 365 20.85 -19.18 14.39
N GLY A 366 19.85 -19.68 15.12
CA GLY A 366 19.20 -18.93 16.18
C GLY A 366 18.00 -18.06 15.76
N LEU A 367 17.45 -18.28 14.55
CA LEU A 367 16.12 -17.77 14.20
C LEU A 367 15.04 -18.47 15.04
N SER A 368 14.01 -17.71 15.39
CA SER A 368 12.86 -18.19 16.15
C SER A 368 11.59 -18.23 15.30
N SER A 369 10.54 -18.86 15.85
CA SER A 369 9.16 -18.67 15.39
C SER A 369 8.70 -17.22 15.60
N HIS A 370 7.47 -16.89 15.19
CA HIS A 370 6.95 -15.53 15.34
C HIS A 370 7.11 -15.03 16.79
N PRO A 371 7.70 -13.85 17.01
CA PRO A 371 7.86 -13.33 18.37
C PRO A 371 6.48 -13.02 18.97
N SER A 372 6.24 -13.47 20.20
CA SER A 372 4.98 -13.22 20.92
C SER A 372 4.85 -11.77 21.41
N LYS A 373 5.98 -11.10 21.62
CA LYS A 373 6.07 -9.68 21.99
C LYS A 373 7.27 -9.05 21.31
N ILE A 374 7.11 -7.81 20.87
CA ILE A 374 8.17 -6.97 20.32
C ILE A 374 8.26 -5.67 21.12
N SER A 375 9.43 -5.01 21.09
CA SER A 375 9.58 -3.71 21.75
C SER A 375 8.70 -2.65 21.07
N LYS A 376 8.48 -1.53 21.76
CA LYS A 376 7.72 -0.40 21.24
C LYS A 376 8.34 0.13 19.93
N GLU A 377 9.66 0.20 19.86
CA GLU A 377 10.41 0.69 18.70
C GLU A 377 10.22 -0.23 17.49
N LEU A 378 10.22 -1.55 17.71
CA LEU A 378 9.94 -2.53 16.66
C LEU A 378 8.48 -2.46 16.20
N ALA A 379 7.53 -2.27 17.12
CA ALA A 379 6.13 -2.07 16.75
C ALA A 379 5.93 -0.80 15.89
N ILE A 380 6.63 0.30 16.23
CA ILE A 380 6.64 1.53 15.44
C ILE A 380 7.22 1.29 14.06
N GLU A 381 8.37 0.60 13.94
CA GLU A 381 8.98 0.30 12.64
C GLU A 381 8.09 -0.63 11.80
N PHE A 382 7.43 -1.62 12.42
CA PHE A 382 6.50 -2.49 11.71
C PHE A 382 5.33 -1.68 11.14
N LEU A 383 4.72 -0.84 11.98
CA LEU A 383 3.65 0.06 11.56
C LEU A 383 4.09 1.01 10.46
N ARG A 384 5.32 1.54 10.51
CA ARG A 384 5.88 2.44 9.49
C ARG A 384 6.01 1.77 8.14
N ARG A 385 6.62 0.59 8.10
CA ARG A 385 6.77 -0.20 6.86
C ARG A 385 5.41 -0.56 6.28
N SER A 386 4.50 -1.06 7.11
CA SER A 386 3.14 -1.43 6.68
C SER A 386 2.30 -0.25 6.21
N SER A 387 2.40 0.89 6.89
CA SER A 387 1.73 2.14 6.49
C SER A 387 2.21 2.61 5.12
N LYS A 388 3.52 2.50 4.86
CA LYS A 388 4.10 2.82 3.56
C LYS A 388 3.52 1.94 2.46
N LEU A 389 3.58 0.61 2.60
CA LEU A 389 2.98 -0.33 1.66
C LEU A 389 1.50 -0.02 1.40
N LEU A 390 0.71 0.11 2.47
CA LEU A 390 -0.73 0.42 2.40
C LEU A 390 -1.00 1.66 1.53
N THR A 391 -0.26 2.75 1.76
CA THR A 391 -0.45 3.98 0.99
C THR A 391 0.12 3.92 -0.44
N HIS A 392 1.14 3.11 -0.69
CA HIS A 392 1.65 2.85 -2.04
C HIS A 392 0.59 2.15 -2.89
N GLU A 393 0.07 1.02 -2.41
CA GLU A 393 -0.94 0.22 -3.12
C GLU A 393 -2.24 0.99 -3.33
N LEU A 394 -2.66 1.77 -2.33
CA LEU A 394 -3.82 2.65 -2.48
C LEU A 394 -3.59 3.74 -3.54
N GLY A 395 -2.35 4.22 -3.70
CA GLY A 395 -1.97 5.14 -4.77
C GLY A 395 -2.32 4.61 -6.16
N HIS A 396 -2.12 3.32 -6.42
CA HIS A 396 -2.51 2.68 -7.68
C HIS A 396 -4.02 2.71 -7.93
N LEU A 397 -4.86 2.64 -6.88
CA LEU A 397 -6.32 2.79 -7.03
C LEU A 397 -6.74 4.23 -7.38
N TYR A 398 -5.91 5.20 -7.03
CA TYR A 398 -5.99 6.59 -7.50
C TYR A 398 -5.35 6.79 -8.89
N GLY A 399 -4.85 5.73 -9.53
CA GLY A 399 -4.28 5.76 -10.88
C GLY A 399 -2.85 6.28 -10.94
N PHE A 400 -2.12 6.26 -9.82
CA PHE A 400 -0.71 6.57 -9.85
C PHE A 400 0.04 5.36 -10.39
N ASP A 401 0.84 5.56 -11.43
CA ASP A 401 1.87 4.58 -11.79
C ASP A 401 3.10 4.79 -10.89
N HIS A 402 4.07 3.88 -10.99
CA HIS A 402 5.34 4.07 -10.30
C HIS A 402 6.01 5.40 -10.70
N CYS A 403 6.65 6.02 -9.73
CA CYS A 403 7.33 7.30 -9.91
C CYS A 403 8.83 7.08 -10.08
N ILE A 404 9.32 7.38 -11.29
CA ILE A 404 10.76 7.37 -11.61
C ILE A 404 11.40 8.76 -11.49
N HIS A 405 10.59 9.81 -11.36
CA HIS A 405 11.05 11.19 -11.47
C HIS A 405 11.82 11.63 -10.23
N ASN A 406 11.27 11.40 -9.04
CA ASN A 406 11.84 11.83 -7.78
C ASN A 406 11.75 10.71 -6.76
N ARG A 407 12.53 10.80 -5.67
CA ARG A 407 12.33 9.95 -4.50
C ARG A 407 10.90 10.13 -3.97
N CYS A 408 10.11 9.09 -4.07
CA CYS A 408 8.66 9.15 -3.86
C CYS A 408 8.18 7.86 -3.20
N LEU A 409 7.12 7.95 -2.40
CA LEU A 409 6.38 6.78 -1.94
C LEU A 409 6.02 5.83 -3.08
N MET A 410 5.63 6.39 -4.23
CA MET A 410 5.21 5.61 -5.41
C MET A 410 6.39 5.07 -6.22
N MET A 411 7.63 5.06 -5.73
CA MET A 411 8.71 4.38 -6.45
C MET A 411 8.46 2.88 -6.48
N GLY A 412 8.60 2.24 -7.65
CA GLY A 412 8.62 0.78 -7.73
C GLY A 412 9.84 0.20 -7.03
N THR A 413 9.66 -0.94 -6.38
CA THR A 413 10.69 -1.62 -5.55
C THR A 413 10.62 -3.12 -5.78
N GLY A 414 11.76 -3.79 -5.86
CA GLY A 414 11.80 -5.22 -6.17
C GLY A 414 12.07 -6.15 -5.04
N HIS A 415 12.58 -5.59 -3.95
CA HIS A 415 12.87 -6.36 -2.77
C HIS A 415 12.69 -5.49 -1.53
N LEU A 416 12.49 -6.12 -0.37
CA LEU A 416 12.13 -5.40 0.86
C LEU A 416 13.15 -4.34 1.29
N VAL A 417 14.45 -4.58 1.04
CA VAL A 417 15.50 -3.64 1.44
C VAL A 417 15.40 -2.31 0.69
N GLU A 418 14.91 -2.31 -0.55
CA GLU A 418 14.62 -1.10 -1.31
C GLU A 418 13.33 -0.47 -0.83
N ASP A 419 12.29 -1.28 -0.64
CA ASP A 419 11.01 -0.78 -0.15
C ASP A 419 11.21 -0.05 1.18
N PHE A 420 11.94 -0.63 2.14
CA PHE A 420 12.17 0.04 3.43
C PHE A 420 13.01 1.33 3.33
N ARG A 421 13.79 1.50 2.25
CA ARG A 421 14.60 2.71 1.96
C ARG A 421 13.83 3.79 1.20
N ALA A 422 12.79 3.40 0.46
CA ALA A 422 11.96 4.36 -0.26
C ALA A 422 11.16 5.22 0.74
N PRO A 423 10.95 6.52 0.43
CA PRO A 423 10.38 7.46 1.40
C PRO A 423 8.89 7.20 1.65
N SER A 424 8.41 7.59 2.82
CA SER A 424 6.98 7.50 3.20
C SER A 424 6.12 8.60 2.55
N ASN A 425 6.73 9.54 1.81
CA ASN A 425 6.10 10.77 1.35
C ASN A 425 6.02 10.85 -0.19
N LEU A 426 4.96 11.49 -0.71
CA LEU A 426 4.83 11.78 -2.14
C LEU A 426 5.80 12.89 -2.57
N CYS A 427 6.39 12.74 -3.75
CA CYS A 427 7.09 13.84 -4.41
C CYS A 427 6.08 14.85 -4.98
N GLY A 428 6.54 16.03 -5.41
CA GLY A 428 5.66 17.09 -5.91
C GLY A 428 4.77 16.66 -7.09
N ILE A 429 5.24 15.74 -7.94
CA ILE A 429 4.47 15.21 -9.07
C ILE A 429 3.28 14.37 -8.57
N CYS A 430 3.54 13.35 -7.75
CA CYS A 430 2.47 12.49 -7.22
C CYS A 430 1.57 13.22 -6.21
N LEU A 431 2.10 14.20 -5.47
CA LEU A 431 1.31 15.05 -4.59
C LEU A 431 0.30 15.88 -5.40
N ARG A 432 0.71 16.41 -6.56
CA ARG A 432 -0.19 17.13 -7.47
C ARG A 432 -1.28 16.22 -8.02
N LYS A 433 -0.95 14.98 -8.39
CA LYS A 433 -1.94 13.96 -8.78
C LYS A 433 -2.94 13.69 -7.66
N LEU A 434 -2.47 13.53 -6.42
CA LEU A 434 -3.33 13.35 -5.25
C LEU A 434 -4.24 14.55 -5.02
N GLN A 435 -3.70 15.76 -5.08
CA GLN A 435 -4.48 16.98 -4.89
C GLN A 435 -5.56 17.12 -5.96
N PHE A 436 -5.24 16.82 -7.23
CA PHE A 436 -6.24 16.81 -8.29
C PHE A 436 -7.38 15.82 -8.02
N ARG A 437 -7.11 14.69 -7.35
CA ARG A 437 -8.14 13.69 -7.01
C ARG A 437 -8.92 13.98 -5.76
N THR A 438 -8.27 14.62 -4.80
CA THR A 438 -8.81 14.73 -3.43
C THR A 438 -9.35 16.10 -3.12
N GLY A 439 -8.78 17.13 -3.73
CA GLY A 439 -9.04 18.55 -3.44
C GLY A 439 -8.31 19.04 -2.20
N CYS A 440 -7.53 18.18 -1.53
CA CYS A 440 -6.97 18.49 -0.22
C CYS A 440 -6.12 19.78 -0.24
N ASP A 441 -6.18 20.54 0.86
CA ASP A 441 -5.24 21.63 1.07
C ASP A 441 -3.88 21.06 1.46
N ILE A 442 -2.87 21.34 0.66
CA ILE A 442 -1.52 20.81 0.87
C ILE A 442 -0.89 21.28 2.19
N VAL A 443 -1.12 22.54 2.58
CA VAL A 443 -0.55 23.11 3.80
C VAL A 443 -1.17 22.46 5.03
N GLU A 444 -2.49 22.33 5.06
CA GLU A 444 -3.21 21.63 6.12
C GLU A 444 -2.87 20.14 6.14
N ARG A 445 -2.77 19.50 4.98
CA ARG A 445 -2.37 18.09 4.85
C ARG A 445 -1.03 17.83 5.52
N TYR A 446 -0.01 18.66 5.27
CA TYR A 446 1.30 18.49 5.91
C TYR A 446 1.24 18.69 7.43
N LYS A 447 0.39 19.59 7.91
CA LYS A 447 0.17 19.75 9.36
C LYS A 447 -0.48 18.51 9.96
N LYS A 448 -1.59 18.04 9.37
CA LYS A 448 -2.30 16.83 9.82
C LYS A 448 -1.40 15.60 9.78
N LEU A 449 -0.58 15.44 8.73
CA LEU A 449 0.39 14.34 8.64
C LEU A 449 1.46 14.43 9.72
N SER A 450 2.01 15.62 9.98
CA SER A 450 2.99 15.80 11.07
C SER A 450 2.40 15.38 12.42
N ASP A 451 1.14 15.75 12.68
CA ASP A 451 0.46 15.37 13.93
C ASP A 451 0.15 13.87 14.00
N ALA A 452 -0.22 13.23 12.89
CA ALA A 452 -0.39 11.78 12.81
C ALA A 452 0.94 11.05 13.03
N PHE A 453 2.02 11.48 12.38
CA PHE A 453 3.36 10.90 12.54
C PHE A 453 3.88 11.03 13.97
N ARG A 454 3.64 12.16 14.63
CA ARG A 454 3.98 12.34 16.05
C ARG A 454 3.28 11.29 16.92
N LYS A 455 1.97 11.09 16.73
CA LYS A 455 1.17 10.11 17.49
C LYS A 455 1.66 8.67 17.26
N MET A 456 2.05 8.36 16.03
CA MET A 456 2.54 7.03 15.64
C MET A 456 4.02 6.79 15.99
N GLY A 457 4.76 7.83 16.40
CA GLY A 457 6.19 7.74 16.71
C GLY A 457 7.11 7.79 15.47
N PHE A 458 6.63 8.25 14.31
CA PHE A 458 7.40 8.34 13.07
C PHE A 458 8.21 9.65 13.05
N VAL A 459 9.23 9.72 13.90
CA VAL A 459 9.96 10.97 14.19
C VAL A 459 10.58 11.58 12.93
N LYS A 460 11.13 10.77 12.02
CA LYS A 460 11.76 11.28 10.79
C LYS A 460 10.72 11.89 9.85
N GLU A 461 9.61 11.20 9.64
CA GLU A 461 8.50 11.65 8.82
C GLU A 461 7.79 12.88 9.41
N GLU A 462 7.64 12.95 10.74
CA GLU A 462 7.13 14.12 11.44
C GLU A 462 7.99 15.36 11.17
N VAL A 463 9.31 15.25 11.39
CA VAL A 463 10.24 16.37 11.20
C VAL A 463 10.22 16.84 9.75
N TRP A 464 10.21 15.88 8.81
CA TRP A 464 10.14 16.18 7.39
C TRP A 464 8.85 16.92 7.02
N THR A 465 7.69 16.42 7.42
CA THR A 465 6.37 17.03 7.11
C THR A 465 6.20 18.40 7.76
N LEU A 466 6.68 18.57 8.99
CA LEU A 466 6.65 19.86 9.68
C LEU A 466 7.49 20.91 8.94
N LYS A 467 8.65 20.52 8.39
CA LYS A 467 9.47 21.41 7.56
C LYS A 467 8.74 21.82 6.29
N GLN A 468 8.03 20.90 5.63
CA GLN A 468 7.21 21.22 4.46
C GLN A 468 6.08 22.18 4.80
N HIS A 469 5.34 21.91 5.88
CA HIS A 469 4.28 22.80 6.36
C HIS A 469 4.79 24.22 6.61
N LYS A 470 5.89 24.38 7.37
CA LYS A 470 6.50 25.68 7.67
C LYS A 470 6.97 26.43 6.43
N HIS A 471 7.51 25.71 5.44
CA HIS A 471 7.96 26.33 4.20
C HIS A 471 6.78 26.89 3.39
N LEU A 472 5.75 26.06 3.18
CA LEU A 472 4.58 26.45 2.41
C LEU A 472 3.81 27.61 3.08
N LYS A 473 3.77 27.63 4.42
CA LYS A 473 3.20 28.76 5.18
C LYS A 473 3.96 30.09 5.04
N ARG A 474 5.22 30.08 4.60
CA ARG A 474 6.01 31.31 4.43
C ARG A 474 5.90 31.90 3.02
N ILE A 475 5.52 31.08 2.04
CA ILE A 475 5.42 31.48 0.63
C ILE A 475 3.97 31.73 0.19
N ARG A 476 2.99 31.25 0.96
CA ARG A 476 1.63 31.80 1.02
C ARG A 476 1.65 33.08 1.84
#